data_AF-R1FYP2-F1
#
_entry.id   AF-R1FYP2-F1
#
_cell.length_a   1.000
_cell.length_b   1.000
_cell.length_c   1.000
_cell.angle_alpha   90.00
_cell.angle_beta   90.00
_cell.angle_gamma   90.00
#
_symmetry.space_group_name_H-M   'P 1'
#
loop_
_entity.id
_entity.type
_entity.pdbx_description
1 polymer ?
#
loop_
_entity_poly.entity_id
_entity_poly.type
_entity_poly.pdbx_seq_one_letter_code
_entity_poly.pdbx_strand_id
1 'polypeptide(L)'
;MWDLVVVADRHAVLPEGMTHLPDRAFRGRASLVSVAFPRSLVSIGSCAFSGCSSLVSIDLPASLTSIGIRAFSGCSSLSSASFPAGLTSIGHNAFEGCSALSSVTLPAGLTSISRGAFFFCSALSSVTFPAGLTSIGRDAFHGCSALTRVTLPATLTSIDHGAFRDCSALTTAAFPASLTSIGDCAFDGCSSLARVTLPAGLTSIGSHAFRGCSSLVSVTLPAGLTSISRGAFFFCSALSSVTLPAGLTSIGGYAFYRCSSLTRVTVPDTATISDEAFDSETTVLRLRPASMRDSQRWYEVVDGALAYKRCRPLLYGWLERAQTRLGSYGPDGAARQRDLEEFEGDFAPLVE
;
A
#
# COMPACT_ATOMS: atom_id res chain seq x y z
N MET A 1 25.76 3.23 -37.50
CA MET A 1 24.79 4.28 -37.06
C MET A 1 24.76 4.38 -35.54
N TRP A 2 25.93 4.40 -34.88
CA TRP A 2 26.09 4.57 -33.43
C TRP A 2 27.26 5.53 -33.10
N ASP A 3 27.70 6.33 -34.08
CA ASP A 3 28.93 7.12 -34.02
C ASP A 3 28.83 8.41 -33.18
N LEU A 4 27.78 8.55 -32.36
CA LEU A 4 27.46 9.79 -31.66
C LEU A 4 27.21 9.62 -30.15
N VAL A 5 27.30 8.39 -29.62
CA VAL A 5 27.28 8.18 -28.16
C VAL A 5 28.70 8.24 -27.65
N VAL A 6 29.09 9.39 -27.10
CA VAL A 6 30.40 9.56 -26.47
C VAL A 6 30.32 8.95 -25.07
N VAL A 7 31.06 7.86 -24.85
CA VAL A 7 31.31 7.33 -23.50
C VAL A 7 32.73 7.71 -23.13
N ALA A 8 32.88 8.67 -22.22
CA ALA A 8 34.18 9.09 -21.70
C ALA A 8 34.15 8.94 -20.17
N ASP A 9 35.20 8.35 -19.59
CA ASP A 9 35.39 8.25 -18.14
C ASP A 9 34.19 7.70 -17.35
N ARG A 10 33.46 6.72 -17.91
CA ARG A 10 32.25 6.12 -17.34
C ARG A 10 30.98 6.99 -17.41
N HIS A 11 31.02 8.06 -18.18
CA HIS A 11 29.90 8.95 -18.42
C HIS A 11 29.47 8.87 -19.88
N ALA A 12 28.18 8.66 -20.15
CA ALA A 12 27.64 8.68 -21.50
C ALA A 12 26.96 10.01 -21.80
N VAL A 13 27.27 10.62 -22.93
CA VAL A 13 26.55 11.78 -23.46
C VAL A 13 25.78 11.34 -24.71
N LEU A 14 24.47 11.49 -24.65
CA LEU A 14 23.58 11.16 -25.77
C LEU A 14 23.48 12.36 -26.72
N PRO A 15 23.40 12.14 -28.04
CA PRO A 15 23.43 13.22 -29.02
C PRO A 15 22.21 14.14 -28.94
N GLU A 16 22.44 15.44 -29.11
CA GLU A 16 21.38 16.44 -29.22
C GLU A 16 20.42 16.13 -30.38
N GLY A 17 19.14 16.40 -30.19
CA GLY A 17 18.09 16.09 -31.15
C GLY A 17 17.64 14.62 -31.15
N MET A 18 18.29 13.72 -30.39
CA MET A 18 17.80 12.36 -30.23
C MET A 18 16.45 12.36 -29.50
N THR A 19 15.45 11.74 -30.12
CA THR A 19 14.08 11.64 -29.59
C THR A 19 13.75 10.25 -29.04
N HIS A 20 14.50 9.22 -29.42
CA HIS A 20 14.32 7.85 -28.98
C HIS A 20 15.67 7.20 -28.68
N LEU A 21 15.83 6.67 -27.47
CA LEU A 21 16.94 5.78 -27.15
C LEU A 21 16.51 4.34 -27.45
N PRO A 22 17.18 3.60 -28.34
CA PRO A 22 16.72 2.30 -28.76
C PRO A 22 16.95 1.22 -27.69
N ASP A 23 16.31 0.08 -27.90
CA ASP A 23 16.43 -1.09 -27.04
C ASP A 23 17.89 -1.51 -26.82
N ARG A 24 18.20 -1.91 -25.58
CA ARG A 24 19.50 -2.47 -25.17
C ARG A 24 20.72 -1.56 -25.40
N ALA A 25 20.55 -0.26 -25.65
CA ALA A 25 21.62 0.68 -25.99
C ALA A 25 22.89 0.61 -25.10
N PHE A 26 22.71 0.49 -23.79
CA PHE A 26 23.76 0.40 -22.77
C PHE A 26 23.68 -0.89 -21.95
N ARG A 27 22.95 -1.92 -22.41
CA ARG A 27 22.73 -3.14 -21.64
C ARG A 27 24.05 -3.77 -21.19
N GLY A 28 24.16 -4.07 -19.91
CA GLY A 28 25.30 -4.75 -19.29
C GLY A 28 26.54 -3.87 -19.12
N ARG A 29 26.46 -2.55 -19.36
CA ARG A 29 27.58 -1.64 -19.13
C ARG A 29 27.77 -1.37 -17.63
N ALA A 30 28.30 -2.35 -16.92
CA ALA A 30 28.48 -2.34 -15.48
C ALA A 30 29.38 -1.19 -14.97
N SER A 31 30.24 -0.62 -15.82
CA SER A 31 31.11 0.50 -15.47
C SER A 31 30.45 1.88 -15.64
N LEU A 32 29.29 1.99 -16.28
CA LEU A 32 28.61 3.25 -16.56
C LEU A 32 28.08 3.87 -15.26
N VAL A 33 28.46 5.12 -14.97
CA VAL A 33 28.15 5.83 -13.71
C VAL A 33 27.06 6.88 -13.89
N SER A 34 27.03 7.58 -15.03
CA SER A 34 25.96 8.54 -15.35
C SER A 34 25.72 8.66 -16.85
N VAL A 35 24.57 9.25 -17.18
CA VAL A 35 24.12 9.49 -18.55
C VAL A 35 23.54 10.89 -18.63
N ALA A 36 24.04 11.70 -19.56
CA ALA A 36 23.45 12.98 -19.92
C ALA A 36 22.44 12.76 -21.06
N PHE A 37 21.17 13.00 -20.77
CA PHE A 37 20.07 12.86 -21.73
C PHE A 37 19.77 14.20 -22.43
N PRO A 38 19.57 14.23 -23.77
CA PRO A 38 19.22 15.45 -24.47
C PRO A 38 17.79 15.88 -24.13
N ARG A 39 17.53 17.19 -24.18
CA ARG A 39 16.22 17.78 -23.87
C ARG A 39 15.11 17.37 -24.85
N SER A 40 15.48 16.77 -25.99
CA SER A 40 14.55 16.27 -27.02
C SER A 40 14.10 14.82 -26.78
N LEU A 41 14.65 14.12 -25.80
CA LEU A 41 14.38 12.69 -25.62
C LEU A 41 12.93 12.45 -25.19
N VAL A 42 12.18 11.69 -25.99
CA VAL A 42 10.76 11.39 -25.77
C VAL A 42 10.57 10.00 -25.19
N SER A 43 11.46 9.05 -25.48
CA SER A 43 11.31 7.66 -25.04
C SER A 43 12.64 6.92 -24.82
N ILE A 44 12.63 6.01 -23.84
CA ILE A 44 13.73 5.08 -23.55
C ILE A 44 13.29 3.66 -23.89
N GLY A 45 14.06 2.98 -24.74
CA GLY A 45 13.79 1.63 -25.20
C GLY A 45 13.92 0.56 -24.12
N SER A 46 13.43 -0.64 -24.44
CA SER A 46 13.45 -1.79 -23.55
C SER A 46 14.88 -2.24 -23.27
N CYS A 47 15.15 -2.57 -22.01
CA CYS A 47 16.47 -2.97 -21.51
C CYS A 47 17.60 -1.97 -21.80
N ALA A 48 17.30 -0.69 -22.09
CA ALA A 48 18.29 0.29 -22.54
C ALA A 48 19.50 0.40 -21.59
N PHE A 49 19.28 0.42 -20.28
CA PHE A 49 20.31 0.46 -19.23
C PHE A 49 20.31 -0.79 -18.35
N SER A 50 19.69 -1.89 -18.79
CA SER A 50 19.59 -3.10 -17.97
C SER A 50 20.99 -3.63 -17.60
N GLY A 51 21.24 -3.86 -16.31
CA GLY A 51 22.52 -4.32 -15.79
C GLY A 51 23.62 -3.25 -15.70
N CYS A 52 23.30 -1.96 -15.82
CA CYS A 52 24.24 -0.87 -15.51
C CYS A 52 24.39 -0.72 -13.99
N SER A 53 25.05 -1.68 -13.34
CA SER A 53 25.10 -1.80 -11.88
C SER A 53 25.80 -0.64 -11.16
N SER A 54 26.65 0.14 -11.85
CA SER A 54 27.30 1.34 -11.29
C SER A 54 26.56 2.65 -11.56
N LEU A 55 25.42 2.63 -12.26
CA LEU A 55 24.66 3.85 -12.58
C LEU A 55 24.05 4.42 -11.30
N VAL A 56 24.46 5.63 -10.89
CA VAL A 56 24.11 6.18 -9.57
C VAL A 56 22.86 7.06 -9.61
N SER A 57 22.69 7.83 -10.68
CA SER A 57 21.55 8.76 -10.85
C SER A 57 21.13 8.85 -12.31
N ILE A 58 19.85 9.16 -12.50
CA ILE A 58 19.27 9.47 -13.81
C ILE A 58 18.52 10.80 -13.72
N ASP A 59 18.92 11.76 -14.55
CA ASP A 59 18.20 13.02 -14.73
C ASP A 59 17.40 12.94 -16.02
N LEU A 60 16.12 12.60 -15.89
CA LEU A 60 15.25 12.35 -17.02
C LEU A 60 14.69 13.67 -17.57
N PRO A 61 14.80 13.93 -18.89
CA PRO A 61 14.40 15.21 -19.46
C PRO A 61 12.87 15.40 -19.42
N ALA A 62 12.42 16.66 -19.31
CA ALA A 62 11.01 17.01 -19.20
C ALA A 62 10.12 16.53 -20.38
N SER A 63 10.73 16.31 -21.56
CA SER A 63 10.07 15.79 -22.76
C SER A 63 9.79 14.28 -22.72
N LEU A 64 10.33 13.54 -21.76
CA LEU A 64 10.24 12.09 -21.70
C LEU A 64 8.80 11.66 -21.34
N THR A 65 8.22 10.84 -22.20
CA THR A 65 6.83 10.36 -22.06
C THR A 65 6.75 8.86 -21.73
N SER A 66 7.79 8.08 -22.06
CA SER A 66 7.77 6.62 -21.84
C SER A 66 9.14 6.01 -21.50
N ILE A 67 9.12 5.03 -20.60
CA ILE A 67 10.25 4.17 -20.24
C ILE A 67 9.90 2.73 -20.57
N GLY A 68 10.75 2.05 -21.34
CA GLY A 68 10.54 0.68 -21.82
C GLY A 68 10.66 -0.41 -20.76
N ILE A 69 10.33 -1.64 -21.17
CA ILE A 69 10.40 -2.83 -20.31
C ILE A 69 11.84 -3.05 -19.84
N ARG A 70 12.05 -3.26 -18.54
CA ARG A 70 13.38 -3.49 -17.95
C ARG A 70 14.43 -2.40 -18.25
N ALA A 71 14.01 -1.19 -18.61
CA ALA A 71 14.92 -0.13 -19.05
C ALA A 71 16.08 0.11 -18.07
N PHE A 72 15.84 0.10 -16.77
CA PHE A 72 16.84 0.27 -15.70
C PHE A 72 16.96 -0.97 -14.79
N SER A 73 16.51 -2.14 -15.25
CA SER A 73 16.55 -3.37 -14.46
C SER A 73 17.98 -3.75 -14.09
N GLY A 74 18.27 -3.96 -12.80
CA GLY A 74 19.59 -4.32 -12.29
C GLY A 74 20.55 -3.13 -12.14
N CYS A 75 20.08 -1.89 -12.20
CA CYS A 75 20.88 -0.71 -11.85
C CYS A 75 21.01 -0.60 -10.32
N SER A 76 21.74 -1.53 -9.71
CA SER A 76 21.77 -1.73 -8.25
C SER A 76 22.29 -0.54 -7.45
N SER A 77 23.11 0.34 -8.06
CA SER A 77 23.61 1.57 -7.43
C SER A 77 22.72 2.79 -7.64
N LEU A 78 21.63 2.67 -8.40
CA LEU A 78 20.75 3.78 -8.72
C LEU A 78 20.00 4.20 -7.45
N SER A 79 20.41 5.31 -6.84
CA SER A 79 19.90 5.76 -5.55
C SER A 79 18.75 6.76 -5.64
N SER A 80 18.62 7.40 -6.79
CA SER A 80 17.59 8.40 -7.09
C SER A 80 17.10 8.27 -8.53
N ALA A 81 15.79 8.46 -8.71
CA ALA A 81 15.14 8.58 -10.01
C ALA A 81 14.14 9.75 -9.94
N SER A 82 14.42 10.82 -10.67
CA SER A 82 13.49 11.94 -10.84
C SER A 82 12.64 11.71 -12.08
N PHE A 83 11.32 11.62 -11.91
CA PHE A 83 10.40 11.38 -13.01
C PHE A 83 9.80 12.70 -13.51
N PRO A 84 9.82 12.96 -14.83
CA PRO A 84 9.26 14.19 -15.38
C PRO A 84 7.73 14.14 -15.36
N ALA A 85 7.09 15.29 -15.21
CA ALA A 85 5.62 15.39 -15.09
C ALA A 85 4.86 14.84 -16.31
N GLY A 86 5.47 14.90 -17.50
CA GLY A 86 4.92 14.38 -18.76
C GLY A 86 5.06 12.86 -18.94
N LEU A 87 5.69 12.14 -18.01
CA LEU A 87 5.86 10.69 -18.11
C LEU A 87 4.52 9.98 -17.87
N THR A 88 4.03 9.29 -18.89
CA THR A 88 2.73 8.61 -18.88
C THR A 88 2.85 7.08 -18.80
N SER A 89 4.04 6.52 -19.01
CA SER A 89 4.24 5.07 -19.02
C SER A 89 5.60 4.64 -18.46
N ILE A 90 5.56 3.69 -17.52
CA ILE A 90 6.72 2.97 -17.00
C ILE A 90 6.51 1.49 -17.33
N GLY A 91 7.38 0.93 -18.17
CA GLY A 91 7.30 -0.45 -18.63
C GLY A 91 7.50 -1.50 -17.52
N HIS A 92 7.09 -2.74 -17.81
CA HIS A 92 7.26 -3.86 -16.87
C HIS A 92 8.71 -4.00 -16.41
N ASN A 93 8.89 -4.24 -15.11
CA ASN A 93 10.22 -4.45 -14.53
C ASN A 93 11.20 -3.30 -14.77
N ALA A 94 10.74 -2.08 -15.10
CA ALA A 94 11.62 -0.98 -15.51
C ALA A 94 12.73 -0.66 -14.51
N PHE A 95 12.43 -0.71 -13.20
CA PHE A 95 13.40 -0.46 -12.11
C PHE A 95 13.63 -1.71 -11.25
N GLU A 96 13.33 -2.90 -11.75
CA GLU A 96 13.60 -4.17 -11.05
C GLU A 96 15.05 -4.22 -10.55
N GLY A 97 15.27 -4.52 -9.27
CA GLY A 97 16.60 -4.68 -8.69
C GLY A 97 17.41 -3.39 -8.55
N CYS A 98 16.77 -2.22 -8.62
CA CYS A 98 17.41 -0.95 -8.23
C CYS A 98 17.50 -0.89 -6.70
N SER A 99 18.37 -1.72 -6.11
CA SER A 99 18.45 -1.98 -4.67
C SER A 99 18.87 -0.78 -3.82
N ALA A 100 19.50 0.25 -4.40
CA ALA A 100 19.87 1.48 -3.71
C ALA A 100 18.78 2.57 -3.78
N LEU A 101 17.72 2.38 -4.57
CA LEU A 101 16.69 3.39 -4.79
C LEU A 101 15.90 3.58 -3.51
N SER A 102 16.03 4.75 -2.88
CA SER A 102 15.54 4.99 -1.52
C SER A 102 14.14 5.60 -1.45
N SER A 103 13.77 6.39 -2.46
CA SER A 103 12.48 7.06 -2.57
C SER A 103 12.09 7.23 -4.03
N VAL A 104 10.79 7.23 -4.29
CA VAL A 104 10.21 7.45 -5.62
C VAL A 104 9.01 8.38 -5.52
N THR A 105 9.01 9.43 -6.36
CA THR A 105 7.81 10.26 -6.60
C THR A 105 7.28 9.96 -7.99
N LEU A 106 6.14 9.26 -8.07
CA LEU A 106 5.56 8.89 -9.34
C LEU A 106 4.89 10.11 -10.01
N PRO A 107 5.03 10.27 -11.34
CA PRO A 107 4.46 11.40 -12.08
C PRO A 107 2.93 11.38 -12.07
N ALA A 108 2.33 12.57 -12.00
CA ALA A 108 0.88 12.75 -11.86
C ALA A 108 0.04 12.13 -13.00
N GLY A 109 0.62 11.99 -14.19
CA GLY A 109 -0.05 11.41 -15.36
C GLY A 109 -0.16 9.88 -15.37
N LEU A 110 0.47 9.17 -14.42
CA LEU A 110 0.36 7.70 -14.34
C LEU A 110 -0.98 7.28 -13.76
N THR A 111 -1.71 6.47 -14.52
CA THR A 111 -2.96 5.84 -14.10
C THR A 111 -2.77 4.41 -13.57
N SER A 112 -1.64 3.77 -13.87
CA SER A 112 -1.32 2.42 -13.38
C SER A 112 0.19 2.26 -13.15
N ILE A 113 0.54 1.38 -12.20
CA ILE A 113 1.91 0.90 -12.02
C ILE A 113 2.00 -0.49 -12.65
N SER A 114 2.97 -0.67 -13.56
CA SER A 114 3.11 -1.89 -14.32
C SER A 114 3.73 -3.03 -13.49
N ARG A 115 3.54 -4.28 -13.98
CA ARG A 115 4.10 -5.48 -13.34
C ARG A 115 5.59 -5.32 -13.01
N GLY A 116 5.94 -5.58 -11.75
CA GLY A 116 7.31 -5.61 -11.27
C GLY A 116 8.08 -4.29 -11.38
N ALA A 117 7.42 -3.14 -11.57
CA ALA A 117 8.07 -1.87 -11.86
C ALA A 117 9.22 -1.54 -10.89
N PHE A 118 9.07 -1.84 -9.59
CA PHE A 118 10.04 -1.64 -8.51
C PHE A 118 10.33 -2.94 -7.74
N PHE A 119 10.28 -4.08 -8.44
CA PHE A 119 10.57 -5.41 -7.86
C PHE A 119 11.99 -5.46 -7.26
N PHE A 120 12.14 -5.90 -6.02
CA PHE A 120 13.40 -5.92 -5.25
C PHE A 120 14.15 -4.57 -5.17
N CYS A 121 13.43 -3.45 -5.15
CA CYS A 121 14.00 -2.17 -4.70
C CYS A 121 14.11 -2.16 -3.17
N SER A 122 15.04 -2.94 -2.61
CA SER A 122 15.10 -3.24 -1.17
C SER A 122 15.34 -2.02 -0.27
N ALA A 123 16.02 -0.97 -0.74
CA ALA A 123 16.18 0.29 0.00
C ALA A 123 14.98 1.25 -0.09
N LEU A 124 13.97 0.93 -0.91
CA LEU A 124 12.83 1.83 -1.16
C LEU A 124 11.98 1.95 0.10
N SER A 125 12.11 3.10 0.76
CA SER A 125 11.50 3.38 2.06
C SER A 125 10.23 4.21 1.96
N SER A 126 10.06 4.93 0.84
CA SER A 126 8.92 5.81 0.59
C SER A 126 8.54 5.87 -0.89
N VAL A 127 7.24 5.89 -1.15
CA VAL A 127 6.67 6.03 -2.49
C VAL A 127 5.55 7.06 -2.42
N THR A 128 5.62 8.08 -3.27
CA THR A 128 4.52 9.03 -3.48
C THR A 128 3.73 8.58 -4.70
N PHE A 129 2.49 8.15 -4.48
CA PHE A 129 1.57 7.72 -5.54
C PHE A 129 0.85 8.91 -6.18
N PRO A 130 0.57 8.86 -7.50
CA PRO A 130 -0.18 9.92 -8.16
C PRO A 130 -1.67 9.84 -7.81
N ALA A 131 -2.33 10.99 -7.72
CA ALA A 131 -3.73 11.08 -7.30
C ALA A 131 -4.71 10.37 -8.23
N GLY A 132 -4.35 10.16 -9.52
CA GLY A 132 -5.17 9.47 -10.52
C GLY A 132 -4.86 7.98 -10.69
N LEU A 133 -4.06 7.38 -9.81
CA LEU A 133 -3.69 5.96 -9.90
C LEU A 133 -4.91 5.07 -9.64
N THR A 134 -5.24 4.19 -10.57
CA THR A 134 -6.37 3.26 -10.45
C THR A 134 -5.94 1.83 -10.12
N SER A 135 -4.72 1.42 -10.46
CA SER A 135 -4.23 0.05 -10.22
C SER A 135 -2.74 -0.06 -9.93
N ILE A 136 -2.40 -1.03 -9.07
CA ILE A 136 -1.02 -1.46 -8.80
C ILE A 136 -0.84 -2.87 -9.35
N GLY A 137 0.03 -3.02 -10.35
CA GLY A 137 0.24 -4.27 -11.06
C GLY A 137 0.98 -5.33 -10.25
N ARG A 138 0.91 -6.57 -10.76
CA ARG A 138 1.54 -7.74 -10.16
C ARG A 138 3.00 -7.51 -9.75
N ASP A 139 3.34 -7.90 -8.53
CA ASP A 139 4.68 -7.86 -7.96
C ASP A 139 5.36 -6.46 -8.01
N ALA A 140 4.58 -5.36 -8.19
CA ALA A 140 5.12 -4.03 -8.45
C ALA A 140 6.14 -3.52 -7.42
N PHE A 141 5.93 -3.83 -6.14
CA PHE A 141 6.81 -3.48 -5.02
C PHE A 141 7.24 -4.73 -4.22
N HIS A 142 7.19 -5.93 -4.82
CA HIS A 142 7.64 -7.15 -4.12
C HIS A 142 9.10 -6.97 -3.69
N GLY A 143 9.37 -7.15 -2.40
CA GLY A 143 10.71 -7.14 -1.83
C GLY A 143 11.26 -5.75 -1.54
N CYS A 144 10.40 -4.72 -1.55
CA CYS A 144 10.72 -3.40 -1.01
C CYS A 144 10.77 -3.46 0.52
N SER A 145 11.76 -4.17 1.07
CA SER A 145 11.83 -4.52 2.48
C SER A 145 12.04 -3.33 3.42
N ALA A 146 12.48 -2.18 2.93
CA ALA A 146 12.58 -0.93 3.69
C ALA A 146 11.28 -0.09 3.70
N LEU A 147 10.25 -0.46 2.93
CA LEU A 147 9.03 0.33 2.79
C LEU A 147 8.22 0.27 4.10
N THR A 148 8.10 1.41 4.79
CA THR A 148 7.51 1.44 6.15
C THR A 148 6.02 1.77 6.17
N ARG A 149 5.55 2.57 5.20
CA ARG A 149 4.17 3.04 5.12
C ARG A 149 3.75 3.18 3.65
N VAL A 150 2.49 2.88 3.36
CA VAL A 150 1.88 3.17 2.05
C VAL A 150 0.57 3.93 2.25
N THR A 151 0.49 5.11 1.61
CA THR A 151 -0.74 5.92 1.52
C THR A 151 -1.27 5.79 0.10
N LEU A 152 -2.30 4.98 -0.06
CA LEU A 152 -2.86 4.66 -1.37
C LEU A 152 -3.86 5.76 -1.80
N PRO A 153 -3.86 6.17 -3.07
CA PRO A 153 -4.70 7.27 -3.53
C PRO A 153 -6.18 6.88 -3.58
N ALA A 154 -7.07 7.87 -3.40
CA ALA A 154 -8.52 7.68 -3.32
C ALA A 154 -9.18 7.12 -4.59
N THR A 155 -8.47 7.08 -5.71
CA THR A 155 -8.93 6.51 -6.99
C THR A 155 -8.55 5.04 -7.18
N LEU A 156 -7.73 4.46 -6.29
CA LEU A 156 -7.22 3.11 -6.45
C LEU A 156 -8.35 2.08 -6.28
N THR A 157 -8.57 1.24 -7.28
CA THR A 157 -9.63 0.23 -7.28
C THR A 157 -9.12 -1.19 -7.10
N SER A 158 -7.85 -1.47 -7.44
CA SER A 158 -7.26 -2.81 -7.33
C SER A 158 -5.77 -2.81 -6.94
N ILE A 159 -5.42 -3.82 -6.14
CA ILE A 159 -4.03 -4.21 -5.82
C ILE A 159 -3.85 -5.63 -6.31
N ASP A 160 -2.93 -5.84 -7.26
CA ASP A 160 -2.79 -7.13 -7.95
C ASP A 160 -1.86 -8.12 -7.19
N HIS A 161 -1.71 -9.32 -7.74
CA HIS A 161 -0.93 -10.42 -7.14
C HIS A 161 0.44 -9.95 -6.65
N GLY A 162 0.78 -10.20 -5.39
CA GLY A 162 2.13 -9.97 -4.84
C GLY A 162 2.59 -8.51 -4.83
N ALA A 163 1.71 -7.53 -5.06
CA ALA A 163 2.08 -6.13 -5.25
C ALA A 163 3.00 -5.57 -4.16
N PHE A 164 2.79 -5.94 -2.89
CA PHE A 164 3.60 -5.55 -1.72
C PHE A 164 4.14 -6.77 -0.97
N ARG A 165 4.32 -7.91 -1.65
CA ARG A 165 4.90 -9.11 -1.02
C ARG A 165 6.29 -8.78 -0.44
N ASP A 166 6.63 -9.37 0.70
CA ASP A 166 7.89 -9.23 1.42
C ASP A 166 8.30 -7.77 1.71
N CYS A 167 7.34 -6.85 1.80
CA CYS A 167 7.56 -5.51 2.37
C CYS A 167 7.61 -5.62 3.90
N SER A 168 8.64 -6.27 4.42
CA SER A 168 8.72 -6.71 5.82
C SER A 168 8.73 -5.58 6.85
N ALA A 169 9.19 -4.37 6.48
CA ALA A 169 9.12 -3.17 7.33
C ALA A 169 7.77 -2.44 7.27
N LEU A 170 6.82 -2.88 6.43
CA LEU A 170 5.55 -2.19 6.24
C LEU A 170 4.70 -2.29 7.51
N THR A 171 4.56 -1.18 8.22
CA THR A 171 3.82 -1.11 9.49
C THR A 171 2.35 -0.76 9.30
N THR A 172 2.05 0.01 8.26
CA THR A 172 0.72 0.57 7.98
C THR A 172 0.44 0.59 6.48
N ALA A 173 -0.78 0.19 6.12
CA ALA A 173 -1.33 0.33 4.78
C ALA A 173 -2.72 0.98 4.88
N ALA A 174 -2.83 2.22 4.42
CA ALA A 174 -4.09 2.94 4.40
C ALA A 174 -4.82 2.64 3.08
N PHE A 175 -5.87 1.82 3.15
CA PHE A 175 -6.67 1.43 2.00
C PHE A 175 -7.76 2.48 1.70
N PRO A 176 -7.95 2.89 0.43
CA PRO A 176 -8.97 3.86 0.06
C PRO A 176 -10.34 3.20 -0.02
N ALA A 177 -11.40 3.99 0.19
CA ALA A 177 -12.78 3.51 0.13
C ALA A 177 -13.17 2.91 -1.24
N SER A 178 -12.49 3.33 -2.31
CA SER A 178 -12.68 2.85 -3.68
C SER A 178 -12.10 1.45 -3.96
N LEU A 179 -11.28 0.90 -3.06
CA LEU A 179 -10.62 -0.37 -3.29
C LEU A 179 -11.64 -1.53 -3.26
N THR A 180 -11.69 -2.28 -4.36
CA THR A 180 -12.64 -3.39 -4.55
C THR A 180 -11.98 -4.76 -4.45
N SER A 181 -10.68 -4.85 -4.77
CA SER A 181 -9.96 -6.12 -4.78
C SER A 181 -8.52 -6.03 -4.24
N ILE A 182 -8.14 -7.04 -3.46
CA ILE A 182 -6.77 -7.34 -3.05
C ILE A 182 -6.41 -8.72 -3.61
N GLY A 183 -5.39 -8.77 -4.45
CA GLY A 183 -4.94 -9.97 -5.16
C GLY A 183 -4.22 -10.99 -4.27
N ASP A 184 -3.96 -12.14 -4.85
CA ASP A 184 -3.23 -13.23 -4.19
C ASP A 184 -1.85 -12.76 -3.72
N CYS A 185 -1.49 -13.13 -2.49
CA CYS A 185 -0.20 -12.80 -1.89
C CYS A 185 0.15 -11.29 -1.83
N ALA A 186 -0.83 -10.38 -2.00
CA ALA A 186 -0.57 -8.95 -2.14
C ALA A 186 0.27 -8.33 -1.01
N PHE A 187 0.08 -8.77 0.24
CA PHE A 187 0.80 -8.37 1.45
C PHE A 187 1.44 -9.57 2.16
N ASP A 188 1.70 -10.65 1.44
CA ASP A 188 2.38 -11.84 1.97
C ASP A 188 3.77 -11.48 2.49
N GLY A 189 4.12 -11.89 3.70
CA GLY A 189 5.42 -11.59 4.32
C GLY A 189 5.58 -10.16 4.86
N CYS A 190 4.51 -9.35 4.90
CA CYS A 190 4.53 -8.04 5.58
C CYS A 190 4.51 -8.19 7.11
N SER A 191 5.59 -8.74 7.67
CA SER A 191 5.66 -9.17 9.07
C SER A 191 5.49 -8.06 10.10
N SER A 192 5.78 -6.80 9.76
CA SER A 192 5.57 -5.63 10.64
C SER A 192 4.18 -5.02 10.54
N LEU A 193 3.31 -5.50 9.65
CA LEU A 193 1.99 -4.90 9.41
C LEU A 193 1.07 -5.18 10.60
N ALA A 194 0.85 -4.15 11.43
CA ALA A 194 0.19 -4.32 12.73
C ALA A 194 -1.31 -4.03 12.70
N ARG A 195 -1.75 -3.14 11.80
CA ARG A 195 -3.15 -2.71 11.65
C ARG A 195 -3.52 -2.64 10.17
N VAL A 196 -4.69 -3.18 9.85
CA VAL A 196 -5.29 -3.12 8.52
C VAL A 196 -6.77 -2.75 8.67
N THR A 197 -7.17 -1.65 8.03
CA THR A 197 -8.57 -1.26 7.92
C THR A 197 -9.04 -1.53 6.51
N LEU A 198 -9.85 -2.59 6.33
CA LEU A 198 -10.38 -2.95 5.02
C LEU A 198 -11.57 -2.06 4.65
N PRO A 199 -11.64 -1.54 3.41
CA PRO A 199 -12.72 -0.65 3.01
C PRO A 199 -14.04 -1.40 2.82
N ALA A 200 -15.16 -0.74 3.09
CA ALA A 200 -16.49 -1.34 3.04
C ALA A 200 -16.87 -1.90 1.65
N GLY A 201 -16.34 -1.30 0.58
CA GLY A 201 -16.55 -1.73 -0.81
C GLY A 201 -15.68 -2.89 -1.29
N LEU A 202 -14.80 -3.43 -0.43
CA LEU A 202 -13.92 -4.53 -0.80
C LEU A 202 -14.71 -5.84 -0.94
N THR A 203 -14.69 -6.41 -2.14
CA THR A 203 -15.47 -7.62 -2.48
C THR A 203 -14.63 -8.89 -2.51
N SER A 204 -13.30 -8.78 -2.61
CA SER A 204 -12.42 -9.95 -2.74
C SER A 204 -11.07 -9.77 -2.03
N ILE A 205 -10.68 -10.80 -1.29
CA ILE A 205 -9.34 -10.97 -0.71
C ILE A 205 -8.74 -12.25 -1.30
N GLY A 206 -7.61 -12.12 -1.98
CA GLY A 206 -6.91 -13.22 -2.63
C GLY A 206 -6.33 -14.25 -1.66
N SER A 207 -5.93 -15.39 -2.22
CA SER A 207 -5.26 -16.46 -1.50
C SER A 207 -3.93 -15.96 -0.93
N HIS A 208 -3.66 -16.24 0.35
CA HIS A 208 -2.46 -15.79 1.06
C HIS A 208 -2.23 -14.26 1.07
N ALA A 209 -3.27 -13.45 0.83
CA ALA A 209 -3.13 -11.99 0.70
C ALA A 209 -2.40 -11.33 1.89
N PHE A 210 -2.62 -11.79 3.11
CA PHE A 210 -1.97 -11.31 4.34
C PHE A 210 -1.18 -12.41 5.06
N ARG A 211 -0.74 -13.44 4.34
CA ARG A 211 0.04 -14.53 4.94
C ARG A 211 1.30 -13.97 5.62
N GLY A 212 1.61 -14.44 6.82
CA GLY A 212 2.81 -14.06 7.54
C GLY A 212 2.86 -12.60 8.00
N CYS A 213 1.71 -11.90 8.03
CA CYS A 213 1.57 -10.61 8.73
C CYS A 213 1.60 -10.85 10.25
N SER A 214 2.76 -11.28 10.78
CA SER A 214 2.88 -11.80 12.13
C SER A 214 2.66 -10.77 13.24
N SER A 215 2.69 -9.47 12.91
CA SER A 215 2.35 -8.37 13.84
C SER A 215 0.88 -7.95 13.79
N LEU A 216 0.07 -8.47 12.86
CA LEU A 216 -1.32 -8.08 12.69
C LEU A 216 -2.15 -8.53 13.90
N VAL A 217 -2.64 -7.60 14.71
CA VAL A 217 -3.31 -7.91 15.99
C VAL A 217 -4.80 -8.15 15.82
N SER A 218 -5.45 -7.36 14.96
CA SER A 218 -6.87 -7.46 14.70
C SER A 218 -7.21 -7.12 13.26
N VAL A 219 -8.30 -7.70 12.75
CA VAL A 219 -8.85 -7.38 11.44
C VAL A 219 -10.37 -7.37 11.48
N THR A 220 -10.96 -6.32 10.89
CA THR A 220 -12.41 -6.23 10.65
C THR A 220 -12.65 -6.44 9.18
N LEU A 221 -13.35 -7.52 8.85
CA LEU A 221 -13.71 -7.82 7.46
C LEU A 221 -14.97 -7.04 7.05
N PRO A 222 -15.05 -6.56 5.80
CA PRO A 222 -16.16 -5.73 5.35
C PRO A 222 -17.45 -6.55 5.22
N ALA A 223 -18.58 -5.92 5.50
CA ALA A 223 -19.89 -6.57 5.54
C ALA A 223 -20.29 -7.25 4.22
N GLY A 224 -19.81 -6.74 3.08
CA GLY A 224 -20.08 -7.27 1.74
C GLY A 224 -19.23 -8.48 1.35
N LEU A 225 -18.22 -8.86 2.14
CA LEU A 225 -17.34 -9.98 1.82
C LEU A 225 -18.07 -11.32 2.03
N THR A 226 -18.17 -12.12 0.96
CA THR A 226 -18.89 -13.40 0.97
C THR A 226 -17.99 -14.61 1.16
N SER A 227 -16.68 -14.49 0.94
CA SER A 227 -15.72 -15.58 1.09
C SER A 227 -14.35 -15.10 1.57
N ILE A 228 -13.64 -16.00 2.26
CA ILE A 228 -12.23 -15.81 2.63
C ILE A 228 -11.43 -16.89 1.93
N SER A 229 -10.47 -16.48 1.10
CA SER A 229 -9.66 -17.39 0.28
C SER A 229 -8.68 -18.22 1.10
N ARG A 230 -8.15 -19.29 0.48
CA ARG A 230 -7.18 -20.21 1.08
C ARG A 230 -5.99 -19.42 1.65
N GLY A 231 -5.68 -19.66 2.92
CA GLY A 231 -4.52 -19.08 3.59
C GLY A 231 -4.49 -17.56 3.72
N ALA A 232 -5.61 -16.85 3.53
CA ALA A 232 -5.64 -15.38 3.49
C ALA A 232 -4.91 -14.70 4.67
N PHE A 233 -5.04 -15.23 5.89
CA PHE A 233 -4.37 -14.77 7.10
C PHE A 233 -3.49 -15.87 7.74
N PHE A 234 -3.00 -16.82 6.94
CA PHE A 234 -2.12 -17.90 7.42
C PHE A 234 -0.90 -17.33 8.14
N PHE A 235 -0.53 -17.89 9.30
CA PHE A 235 0.65 -17.48 10.07
C PHE A 235 0.62 -16.02 10.58
N CYS A 236 -0.57 -15.43 10.76
CA CYS A 236 -0.73 -14.17 11.50
C CYS A 236 -0.70 -14.44 13.01
N SER A 237 0.48 -14.76 13.55
CA SER A 237 0.63 -15.25 14.93
C SER A 237 0.13 -14.31 16.03
N ALA A 238 0.17 -12.98 15.81
CA ALA A 238 -0.37 -11.99 16.76
C ALA A 238 -1.87 -11.74 16.60
N LEU A 239 -2.54 -12.31 15.59
CA LEU A 239 -3.95 -12.07 15.33
C LEU A 239 -4.77 -12.67 16.45
N SER A 240 -5.32 -11.82 17.30
CA SER A 240 -6.08 -12.21 18.51
C SER A 240 -7.58 -11.97 18.37
N SER A 241 -7.97 -11.10 17.43
CA SER A 241 -9.36 -10.74 17.17
C SER A 241 -9.63 -10.62 15.68
N VAL A 242 -10.70 -11.28 15.22
CA VAL A 242 -11.21 -11.12 13.86
C VAL A 242 -12.73 -10.95 13.88
N THR A 243 -13.21 -9.89 13.24
CA THR A 243 -14.63 -9.66 13.03
C THR A 243 -15.01 -10.15 11.63
N LEU A 244 -15.72 -11.28 11.57
CA LEU A 244 -16.22 -11.86 10.32
C LEU A 244 -17.60 -11.28 9.97
N PRO A 245 -17.93 -11.10 8.68
CA PRO A 245 -19.21 -10.56 8.27
C PRO A 245 -20.30 -11.62 8.41
N ALA A 246 -21.51 -11.20 8.82
CA ALA A 246 -22.64 -12.11 8.97
C ALA A 246 -23.09 -12.75 7.65
N GLY A 247 -22.76 -12.14 6.51
CA GLY A 247 -23.04 -12.65 5.16
C GLY A 247 -22.00 -13.63 4.62
N LEU A 248 -21.00 -14.02 5.41
CA LEU A 248 -19.94 -14.93 4.97
C LEU A 248 -20.52 -16.32 4.64
N THR A 249 -20.15 -16.84 3.48
CA THR A 249 -20.62 -18.14 2.95
C THR A 249 -19.54 -19.21 2.96
N SER A 250 -18.26 -18.84 2.90
CA SER A 250 -17.16 -19.81 2.88
C SER A 250 -15.87 -19.27 3.50
N ILE A 251 -15.14 -20.16 4.17
CA ILE A 251 -13.80 -19.95 4.71
C ILE A 251 -12.89 -21.04 4.14
N GLY A 252 -11.93 -20.64 3.32
CA GLY A 252 -11.00 -21.53 2.65
C GLY A 252 -10.00 -22.18 3.61
N GLY A 253 -9.38 -23.29 3.16
CA GLY A 253 -8.43 -24.03 3.97
C GLY A 253 -7.25 -23.16 4.40
N TYR A 254 -6.75 -23.38 5.61
CA TYR A 254 -5.64 -22.61 6.19
C TYR A 254 -5.89 -21.11 6.37
N ALA A 255 -7.12 -20.59 6.17
CA ALA A 255 -7.41 -19.15 6.16
C ALA A 255 -6.88 -18.41 7.39
N PHE A 256 -7.00 -19.01 8.58
CA PHE A 256 -6.51 -18.51 9.87
C PHE A 256 -5.65 -19.56 10.60
N TYR A 257 -5.05 -20.50 9.87
CA TYR A 257 -4.17 -21.50 10.48
C TYR A 257 -2.84 -20.87 10.91
N ARG A 258 -2.28 -21.35 12.02
CA ARG A 258 -1.15 -20.71 12.74
C ARG A 258 -1.44 -19.27 13.19
N CYS A 259 -2.70 -18.92 13.43
CA CYS A 259 -3.06 -17.71 14.16
C CYS A 259 -3.09 -18.02 15.66
N SER A 260 -1.92 -18.28 16.25
CA SER A 260 -1.79 -18.82 17.61
C SER A 260 -2.41 -17.96 18.72
N SER A 261 -2.62 -16.65 18.47
CA SER A 261 -3.30 -15.75 19.42
C SER A 261 -4.83 -15.76 19.28
N LEU A 262 -5.37 -16.35 18.21
CA LEU A 262 -6.81 -16.40 17.93
C LEU A 262 -7.44 -17.57 18.68
N THR A 263 -7.88 -17.30 19.91
CA THR A 263 -8.47 -18.32 20.79
C THR A 263 -9.95 -18.55 20.56
N ARG A 264 -10.67 -17.55 20.03
CA ARG A 264 -12.11 -17.64 19.75
C ARG A 264 -12.47 -16.83 18.51
N VAL A 265 -13.38 -17.37 17.71
CA VAL A 265 -13.96 -16.69 16.55
C VAL A 265 -15.44 -17.01 16.43
N THR A 266 -16.23 -16.03 15.96
CA THR A 266 -17.65 -16.24 15.64
C THR A 266 -17.81 -16.33 14.13
N VAL A 267 -18.42 -17.41 13.66
CA VAL A 267 -18.64 -17.71 12.23
C VAL A 267 -20.15 -17.87 11.97
N PRO A 268 -20.69 -17.45 10.82
CA PRO A 268 -22.07 -17.75 10.48
C PRO A 268 -22.34 -19.25 10.44
N ASP A 269 -23.44 -19.70 11.00
CA ASP A 269 -23.87 -21.10 10.94
C ASP A 269 -24.15 -21.56 9.49
N THR A 270 -24.38 -20.63 8.56
CA THR A 270 -24.51 -20.87 7.13
C THR A 270 -23.19 -21.02 6.37
N ALA A 271 -22.05 -20.65 6.96
CA ALA A 271 -20.77 -20.67 6.26
C ALA A 271 -20.17 -22.08 6.16
N THR A 272 -19.60 -22.43 5.01
CA THR A 272 -18.74 -23.61 4.89
C THR A 272 -17.35 -23.27 5.44
N ILE A 273 -16.78 -24.18 6.22
CA ILE A 273 -15.44 -24.05 6.78
C ILE A 273 -14.62 -25.21 6.24
N SER A 274 -13.58 -24.92 5.45
CA SER A 274 -12.65 -25.93 4.95
C SER A 274 -11.77 -26.51 6.06
N ASP A 275 -11.18 -27.67 5.78
CA ASP A 275 -10.21 -28.31 6.67
C ASP A 275 -9.05 -27.35 7.01
N GLU A 276 -8.59 -27.44 8.26
CA GLU A 276 -7.55 -26.59 8.84
C GLU A 276 -7.77 -25.08 8.62
N ALA A 277 -8.99 -24.59 8.45
CA ALA A 277 -9.24 -23.15 8.36
C ALA A 277 -8.79 -22.39 9.62
N PHE A 278 -8.85 -23.03 10.79
CA PHE A 278 -8.40 -22.53 12.09
C PHE A 278 -7.50 -23.56 12.76
N ASP A 279 -6.69 -23.13 13.75
CA ASP A 279 -5.95 -24.05 14.61
C ASP A 279 -6.93 -24.87 15.48
N SER A 280 -6.52 -26.08 15.90
CA SER A 280 -7.36 -26.97 16.70
C SER A 280 -7.74 -26.40 18.08
N GLU A 281 -6.95 -25.45 18.55
CA GLU A 281 -7.08 -24.73 19.81
C GLU A 281 -8.05 -23.54 19.71
N THR A 282 -8.40 -23.10 18.48
CA THR A 282 -9.34 -22.00 18.27
C THR A 282 -10.78 -22.47 18.48
N THR A 283 -11.47 -21.86 19.45
CA THR A 283 -12.90 -22.09 19.67
C THR A 283 -13.73 -21.40 18.60
N VAL A 284 -14.35 -22.17 17.70
CA VAL A 284 -15.25 -21.65 16.67
C VAL A 284 -16.69 -21.67 17.17
N LEU A 285 -17.25 -20.50 17.46
CA LEU A 285 -18.66 -20.33 17.79
C LEU A 285 -19.47 -20.10 16.50
N ARG A 286 -20.47 -20.94 16.25
CA ARG A 286 -21.38 -20.79 15.10
C ARG A 286 -22.67 -20.12 15.53
N LEU A 287 -23.02 -19.00 14.88
CA LEU A 287 -24.25 -18.25 15.17
C LEU A 287 -25.03 -17.98 13.88
N ARG A 288 -26.35 -17.85 14.00
CA ARG A 288 -27.19 -17.34 12.91
C ARG A 288 -26.71 -15.95 12.49
N PRO A 289 -26.74 -15.60 11.18
CA PRO A 289 -26.41 -14.26 10.71
C PRO A 289 -27.12 -13.12 11.45
N ALA A 290 -28.38 -13.32 11.86
CA ALA A 290 -29.12 -12.34 12.66
C ALA A 290 -28.48 -12.15 14.05
N SER A 291 -28.21 -13.23 14.77
CA SER A 291 -27.58 -13.19 16.10
C SER A 291 -26.15 -12.64 16.06
N MET A 292 -25.41 -12.88 14.97
CA MET A 292 -24.11 -12.23 14.77
C MET A 292 -24.23 -10.72 14.67
N ARG A 293 -25.19 -10.22 13.86
CA ARG A 293 -25.45 -8.78 13.75
C ARG A 293 -25.89 -8.17 15.07
N ASP A 294 -26.74 -8.87 15.82
CA ASP A 294 -27.20 -8.40 17.13
C ASP A 294 -26.04 -8.34 18.14
N SER A 295 -25.16 -9.35 18.14
CA SER A 295 -23.93 -9.36 18.95
C SER A 295 -22.99 -8.22 18.57
N GLN A 296 -22.73 -8.01 17.28
CA GLN A 296 -21.91 -6.90 16.79
C GLN A 296 -22.48 -5.55 17.19
N ARG A 297 -23.78 -5.32 16.99
CA ARG A 297 -24.48 -4.10 17.42
C ARG A 297 -24.39 -3.88 18.92
N TRP A 298 -24.51 -4.94 19.72
CA TRP A 298 -24.37 -4.85 21.17
C TRP A 298 -22.95 -4.39 21.56
N TYR A 299 -21.91 -5.00 20.98
CA TYR A 299 -20.52 -4.58 21.21
C TYR A 299 -20.28 -3.14 20.75
N GLU A 300 -20.80 -2.74 19.59
CA GLU A 300 -20.73 -1.34 19.11
C GLU A 300 -21.37 -0.35 20.11
N VAL A 301 -22.53 -0.69 20.67
CA VAL A 301 -23.21 0.13 21.69
C VAL A 301 -22.39 0.19 22.98
N VAL A 302 -21.83 -0.93 23.43
CA VAL A 302 -20.98 -0.99 24.63
C VAL A 302 -19.70 -0.19 24.44
N ASP A 303 -19.02 -0.34 23.31
CA ASP A 303 -17.82 0.42 22.97
C ASP A 303 -18.13 1.90 22.84
N GLY A 304 -19.26 2.28 22.22
CA GLY A 304 -19.75 3.66 22.18
C GLY A 304 -20.02 4.22 23.57
N ALA A 305 -20.61 3.44 24.47
CA ALA A 305 -20.86 3.84 25.85
C ALA A 305 -19.56 3.97 26.67
N LEU A 306 -18.59 3.09 26.47
CA LEU A 306 -17.27 3.14 27.09
C LEU A 306 -16.45 4.32 26.58
N ALA A 307 -16.46 4.56 25.26
CA ALA A 307 -15.86 5.73 24.63
C ALA A 307 -16.48 7.00 25.20
N TYR A 308 -17.80 7.10 25.23
CA TYR A 308 -18.50 8.22 25.86
C TYR A 308 -18.08 8.40 27.32
N LYS A 309 -17.99 7.32 28.12
CA LYS A 309 -17.54 7.40 29.52
C LYS A 309 -16.11 7.94 29.66
N ARG A 310 -15.19 7.57 28.75
CA ARG A 310 -13.80 8.08 28.71
C ARG A 310 -13.75 9.54 28.30
N CYS A 311 -14.53 9.93 27.30
CA CYS A 311 -14.59 11.27 26.75
C CYS A 311 -15.40 12.25 27.61
N ARG A 312 -16.29 11.74 28.46
CA ARG A 312 -17.23 12.53 29.26
C ARG A 312 -16.54 13.69 30.00
N PRO A 313 -15.43 13.51 30.73
CA PRO A 313 -14.79 14.63 31.43
C PRO A 313 -14.28 15.72 30.49
N LEU A 314 -13.70 15.35 29.35
CA LEU A 314 -13.24 16.29 28.31
C LEU A 314 -14.41 17.03 27.69
N LEU A 315 -15.51 16.32 27.39
CA LEU A 315 -16.73 16.91 26.85
C LEU A 315 -17.37 17.90 27.82
N TYR A 316 -17.48 17.57 29.11
CA TYR A 316 -18.00 18.50 30.12
C TYR A 316 -17.08 19.72 30.29
N GLY A 317 -15.76 19.51 30.33
CA GLY A 317 -14.80 20.61 30.41
C GLY A 317 -14.86 21.54 29.20
N TRP A 318 -14.99 20.98 27.99
CA TRP A 318 -15.19 21.77 26.77
C TRP A 318 -16.52 22.51 26.79
N LEU A 319 -17.63 21.86 27.20
CA LEU A 319 -18.95 22.48 27.29
C LEU A 319 -18.99 23.63 28.30
N GLU A 320 -18.34 23.51 29.46
CA GLU A 320 -18.22 24.60 30.45
C GLU A 320 -17.48 25.81 29.87
N ARG A 321 -16.39 25.57 29.14
CA ARG A 321 -15.61 26.64 28.49
C ARG A 321 -16.38 27.28 27.33
N ALA A 322 -17.08 26.49 26.52
CA ALA A 322 -17.96 26.97 25.47
C ALA A 322 -19.14 27.79 26.04
N GLN A 323 -19.73 27.35 27.15
CA GLN A 323 -20.82 28.06 27.82
C GLN A 323 -20.37 29.44 28.34
N THR A 324 -19.15 29.53 28.86
CA THR A 324 -18.55 30.80 29.30
C THR A 324 -18.33 31.78 28.12
N ARG A 325 -18.22 31.25 26.90
CA ARG A 325 -17.97 32.02 25.66
C ARG A 325 -19.22 32.37 24.86
N LEU A 326 -20.42 31.87 25.24
CA LEU A 326 -21.69 32.15 24.54
C LEU A 326 -22.00 33.64 24.35
N GLY A 327 -21.47 34.52 25.20
CA GLY A 327 -21.58 35.98 25.04
C GLY A 327 -20.59 36.63 24.05
N SER A 328 -19.69 35.86 23.41
CA SER A 328 -18.55 36.37 22.62
C SER A 328 -18.56 35.99 21.13
N TYR A 329 -19.62 35.33 20.66
CA TYR A 329 -19.76 34.96 19.24
C TYR A 329 -20.15 36.18 18.39
N GLY A 330 -19.14 36.92 17.92
CA GLY A 330 -19.29 37.96 16.91
C GLY A 330 -19.54 37.40 15.49
N PRO A 331 -19.90 38.26 14.51
CA PRO A 331 -20.23 37.87 13.14
C PRO A 331 -19.05 37.25 12.36
N ASP A 332 -17.81 37.48 12.80
CA ASP A 332 -16.59 37.12 12.06
C ASP A 332 -16.16 35.64 12.24
N GLY A 333 -16.93 34.83 12.99
CA GLY A 333 -16.70 33.38 13.11
C GLY A 333 -15.45 32.94 13.89
N ALA A 334 -14.55 33.84 14.26
CA ALA A 334 -13.28 33.52 14.93
C ALA A 334 -13.42 32.76 16.26
N ALA A 335 -14.49 33.01 17.03
CA ALA A 335 -14.77 32.25 18.24
C ALA A 335 -15.17 30.79 17.95
N ARG A 336 -15.89 30.54 16.84
CA ARG A 336 -16.27 29.18 16.41
C ARG A 336 -15.05 28.40 15.93
N GLN A 337 -14.16 29.03 15.19
CA GLN A 337 -12.92 28.41 14.71
C GLN A 337 -12.02 27.97 15.88
N ARG A 338 -11.88 28.82 16.91
CA ARG A 338 -11.13 28.47 18.12
C ARG A 338 -11.76 27.32 18.91
N ASP A 339 -13.08 27.30 19.05
CA ASP A 339 -13.76 26.21 19.77
C ASP A 339 -13.64 24.88 19.00
N LEU A 340 -13.59 24.91 17.67
CA LEU A 340 -13.33 23.75 16.82
C LEU A 340 -11.89 23.25 17.00
N GLU A 341 -10.90 24.13 16.92
CA GLU A 341 -9.48 23.77 17.14
C GLU A 341 -9.25 23.21 18.56
N GLU A 342 -9.94 23.76 19.56
CA GLU A 342 -9.89 23.27 20.94
C GLU A 342 -10.61 21.92 21.10
N PHE A 343 -11.75 21.73 20.44
CA PHE A 343 -12.42 20.43 20.39
C PHE A 343 -11.55 19.38 19.71
N GLU A 344 -10.94 19.71 18.57
CA GLU A 344 -10.03 18.81 17.86
C GLU A 344 -8.79 18.51 18.71
N GLY A 345 -8.22 19.49 19.42
CA GLY A 345 -7.08 19.31 20.31
C GLY A 345 -7.36 18.44 21.54
N ASP A 346 -8.48 18.68 22.23
CA ASP A 346 -8.86 17.92 23.44
C ASP A 346 -9.16 16.45 23.12
N PHE A 347 -9.64 16.16 21.90
CA PHE A 347 -10.06 14.82 21.50
C PHE A 347 -9.07 14.12 20.56
N ALA A 348 -8.06 14.80 20.01
CA ALA A 348 -7.01 14.21 19.16
C ALA A 348 -6.31 12.96 19.77
N PRO A 349 -5.99 12.89 21.08
CA PRO A 349 -5.33 11.72 21.66
C PRO A 349 -6.19 10.45 21.70
N LEU A 350 -7.49 10.56 21.39
CA LEU A 350 -8.43 9.43 21.39
C LEU A 350 -8.56 8.75 20.02
N VAL A 351 -7.90 9.29 18.99
CA VAL A 351 -8.03 8.85 17.57
C VAL A 351 -6.78 8.09 17.08
N GLU A 352 -5.68 8.04 17.85
CA GLU A 352 -4.42 7.32 17.55
C GLU A 352 -4.35 5.88 18.12
#